data_AF-A0A257RLX9-F1
#
_entry.id   AF-A0A257RLX9-F1
#
_cell.length_a   1.000
_cell.length_b   1.000
_cell.length_c   1.000
_cell.angle_alpha   90.00
_cell.angle_beta   90.00
_cell.angle_gamma   90.00
#
_symmetry.space_group_name_H-M   'P 1'
#
loop_
_entity.id
_entity.type
_entity.pdbx_description
1 polymer ?
#
loop_
_entity_poly.entity_id
_entity_poly.type
_entity_poly.pdbx_seq_one_letter_code
_entity_poly.pdbx_strand_id
1 'polypeptide(L)'
;RGGVLALAPHRLVNRGWPAASLTSLAAILTPNAVEAILTDYWETNCADGAWTLGAESTAQALVVAARQWSKLPTAELEQVIDICKQVRAKHRGFTAKKLERLAQFDDPKIERRFLQLPETLWRKALKFASAGKMKRAADTAKYALSMAILFDKPLRVADLSILDLALDFARNAKGKITGIRISNGRASKRAPVVEGALSAQTVRMLEAYITKFRPVLLYDDSTCLFPGRASGHLGSQSMASQIRTLIARELGVDVNSHLIRAYVGTVILDEDPRAIALAQRVLGHQTDATTLRFYAAQRGRAANRAYAELIERRRRRLRTNVKG
;
A
#
# COMPACT_ATOMS: atom_id res chain seq x y z
N ARG A 1 5.16 -5.27 -12.42
CA ARG A 1 6.38 -6.05 -12.74
C ARG A 1 7.26 -5.35 -13.79
N GLY A 2 6.70 -4.67 -14.79
CA GLY A 2 7.49 -3.94 -15.80
C GLY A 2 8.48 -2.90 -15.25
N GLY A 3 8.15 -2.20 -14.16
CA GLY A 3 9.08 -1.20 -13.57
C GLY A 3 10.38 -1.78 -13.01
N VAL A 4 10.43 -3.07 -12.68
CA VAL A 4 11.64 -3.72 -12.15
C VAL A 4 12.62 -4.04 -13.28
N LEU A 5 12.12 -4.53 -14.41
CA LEU A 5 12.91 -4.74 -15.63
C LEU A 5 13.35 -3.43 -16.27
N ALA A 6 12.54 -2.37 -16.17
CA ALA A 6 12.89 -1.04 -16.68
C ALA A 6 14.11 -0.41 -15.98
N LEU A 7 14.42 -0.82 -14.75
CA LEU A 7 15.60 -0.35 -14.02
C LEU A 7 16.86 -1.18 -14.31
N ALA A 8 16.74 -2.37 -14.90
CA ALA A 8 17.88 -3.24 -15.16
C ALA A 8 18.95 -2.60 -16.09
N PRO A 9 18.59 -1.93 -17.21
CA PRO A 9 19.58 -1.24 -18.02
C PRO A 9 20.32 -0.14 -17.25
N HIS A 10 19.61 0.62 -16.41
CA HIS A 10 20.23 1.67 -15.60
C HIS A 10 21.30 1.11 -14.64
N ARG A 11 21.03 -0.05 -14.02
CA ARG A 11 22.00 -0.72 -13.14
C ARG A 11 23.24 -1.19 -13.90
N LEU A 12 23.08 -1.72 -15.12
CA LEU A 12 24.21 -2.11 -15.97
C LEU A 12 25.06 -0.89 -16.37
N VAL A 13 24.41 0.23 -16.73
CA VAL A 13 25.11 1.49 -17.04
C VAL A 13 25.89 2.01 -15.83
N ASN A 14 25.33 1.94 -14.61
CA ASN A 14 26.05 2.33 -13.39
C ASN A 14 27.30 1.46 -13.14
N ARG A 15 27.32 0.23 -13.67
CA ARG A 15 28.49 -0.67 -13.67
C ARG A 15 29.40 -0.50 -14.89
N GLY A 16 29.21 0.54 -15.69
CA GLY A 16 30.06 0.87 -16.83
C GLY A 16 29.72 0.16 -18.13
N TRP A 17 28.57 -0.52 -18.23
CA TRP A 17 28.15 -1.11 -19.50
C TRP A 17 27.72 0.00 -20.48
N PRO A 18 28.18 -0.04 -21.75
CA PRO A 18 27.79 0.96 -22.73
C PRO A 18 26.27 0.94 -22.96
N ALA A 19 25.60 2.09 -22.82
CA ALA A 19 24.16 2.17 -23.06
C ALA A 19 23.76 1.68 -24.48
N ALA A 20 24.65 1.87 -25.46
CA ALA A 20 24.47 1.41 -26.84
C ALA A 20 24.39 -0.12 -26.99
N SER A 21 24.91 -0.91 -26.03
CA SER A 21 24.80 -2.38 -26.05
C SER A 21 23.50 -2.91 -25.41
N LEU A 22 22.71 -2.04 -24.76
CA LEU A 22 21.51 -2.39 -24.00
C LEU A 22 20.21 -2.13 -24.77
N THR A 23 20.19 -2.49 -26.06
CA THR A 23 19.09 -2.18 -26.99
C THR A 23 18.03 -3.26 -27.08
N SER A 24 18.21 -4.39 -26.39
CA SER A 24 17.28 -5.52 -26.42
C SER A 24 17.09 -6.16 -25.06
N LEU A 25 15.98 -6.88 -24.91
CA LEU A 25 15.73 -7.68 -23.71
C LEU A 25 16.79 -8.78 -23.52
N ALA A 26 17.33 -9.33 -24.60
CA ALA A 26 18.39 -10.33 -24.53
C ALA A 26 19.66 -9.79 -23.85
N ALA A 27 20.02 -8.53 -24.14
CA ALA A 27 21.22 -7.89 -23.59
C ALA A 27 21.21 -7.76 -22.06
N ILE A 28 20.04 -7.79 -21.42
CA ILE A 28 19.88 -7.69 -19.96
C ILE A 28 19.53 -9.02 -19.29
N LEU A 29 19.39 -10.11 -20.07
CA LEU A 29 18.98 -11.43 -19.58
C LEU A 29 20.06 -12.50 -19.73
N THR A 30 21.24 -12.16 -20.24
CA THR A 30 22.39 -13.09 -20.20
C THR A 30 22.84 -13.34 -18.76
N PRO A 31 23.50 -14.47 -18.46
CA PRO A 31 24.02 -14.76 -17.12
C PRO A 31 24.86 -13.61 -16.54
N ASN A 32 25.80 -13.09 -17.33
CA ASN A 32 26.68 -11.98 -16.92
C ASN A 32 25.89 -10.68 -16.63
N ALA A 33 24.88 -10.36 -17.44
CA ALA A 33 24.06 -9.18 -17.21
C ALA A 33 23.21 -9.33 -15.95
N VAL A 34 22.59 -10.51 -15.75
CA VAL A 34 21.76 -10.81 -14.57
C VAL A 34 22.60 -10.74 -13.29
N GLU A 35 23.80 -11.32 -13.29
CA GLU A 35 24.73 -11.23 -12.18
C GLU A 35 25.10 -9.76 -11.89
N ALA A 36 25.49 -9.00 -12.91
CA ALA A 36 25.84 -7.59 -12.76
C ALA A 36 24.66 -6.74 -12.20
N ILE A 37 23.43 -6.98 -12.66
CA ILE A 37 22.22 -6.32 -12.16
C ILE A 37 22.01 -6.61 -10.69
N LEU A 38 22.15 -7.88 -10.28
CA LEU A 38 21.93 -8.31 -8.90
C LEU A 38 23.06 -7.85 -7.96
N THR A 39 24.30 -7.79 -8.45
CA THR A 39 25.44 -7.22 -7.73
C THR A 39 25.27 -5.73 -7.47
N ASP A 40 24.89 -4.94 -8.49
CA ASP A 40 24.55 -3.52 -8.27
C ASP A 40 23.37 -3.37 -7.28
N TYR A 41 22.36 -4.24 -7.37
CA TYR A 41 21.26 -4.25 -6.40
C TYR A 41 21.75 -4.53 -4.98
N TRP A 42 22.64 -5.50 -4.81
CA TRP A 42 23.24 -5.83 -3.51
C TRP A 42 23.96 -4.61 -2.92
N GLU A 43 24.88 -4.02 -3.68
CA GLU A 43 25.71 -2.90 -3.25
C GLU A 43 24.86 -1.65 -2.93
N THR A 44 23.81 -1.37 -3.71
CA THR A 44 22.98 -0.18 -3.53
C THR A 44 21.86 -0.32 -2.51
N ASN A 45 21.38 -1.54 -2.25
CA ASN A 45 20.13 -1.75 -1.50
C ASN A 45 20.24 -2.76 -0.34
N CYS A 46 21.34 -3.48 -0.17
CA CYS A 46 21.50 -4.54 0.84
C CYS A 46 22.57 -4.16 1.89
N ALA A 47 22.36 -3.04 2.59
CA ALA A 47 23.32 -2.45 3.53
C ALA A 47 23.72 -3.36 4.73
N ASP A 48 22.88 -4.34 5.11
CA ASP A 48 23.13 -5.21 6.27
C ASP A 48 23.70 -6.58 5.88
N GLY A 49 24.32 -6.70 4.70
CA GLY A 49 24.89 -7.96 4.22
C GLY A 49 23.82 -9.04 4.00
N ALA A 50 22.59 -8.64 3.67
CA ALA A 50 21.47 -9.54 3.46
C ALA A 50 20.56 -9.07 2.34
N TRP A 51 20.12 -10.02 1.49
CA TRP A 51 19.16 -9.74 0.44
C TRP A 51 17.85 -9.19 1.00
N THR A 52 17.23 -8.29 0.23
CA THR A 52 15.92 -7.73 0.55
C THR A 52 14.81 -8.44 -0.23
N LEU A 53 13.55 -8.29 0.22
CA LEU A 53 12.39 -8.76 -0.55
C LEU A 53 12.29 -8.09 -1.93
N GLY A 54 12.84 -6.87 -2.06
CA GLY A 54 12.96 -6.20 -3.34
C GLY A 54 13.93 -6.91 -4.27
N ALA A 55 15.08 -7.38 -3.77
CA ALA A 55 16.02 -8.18 -4.53
C ALA A 55 15.42 -9.52 -4.99
N GLU A 56 14.73 -10.26 -4.11
CA GLU A 56 14.00 -11.47 -4.49
C GLU A 56 12.98 -11.20 -5.61
N SER A 57 12.24 -10.09 -5.50
CA SER A 57 11.26 -9.68 -6.51
C SER A 57 11.92 -9.34 -7.85
N THR A 58 13.11 -8.73 -7.82
CA THR A 58 13.94 -8.46 -9.00
C THR A 58 14.42 -9.74 -9.66
N ALA A 59 15.05 -10.63 -8.90
CA ALA A 59 15.49 -11.93 -9.38
C ALA A 59 14.33 -12.73 -10.00
N GLN A 60 13.16 -12.76 -9.35
CA GLN A 60 11.99 -13.44 -9.90
C GLN A 60 11.46 -12.78 -11.18
N ALA A 61 11.54 -11.46 -11.30
CA ALA A 61 11.15 -10.77 -12.53
C ALA A 61 12.10 -11.11 -13.69
N LEU A 62 13.40 -11.18 -13.43
CA LEU A 62 14.42 -11.58 -14.40
C LEU A 62 14.21 -13.02 -14.89
N VAL A 63 13.96 -13.98 -13.98
CA VAL A 63 13.62 -15.37 -14.34
C VAL A 63 12.37 -15.45 -15.21
N VAL A 64 11.33 -14.71 -14.84
CA VAL A 64 10.09 -14.68 -15.63
C VAL A 64 10.35 -14.09 -17.02
N ALA A 65 11.12 -13.01 -17.12
CA ALA A 65 11.47 -12.41 -18.40
C ALA A 65 12.31 -13.35 -19.27
N ALA A 66 13.32 -14.02 -18.71
CA ALA A 66 14.16 -15.01 -19.39
C ALA A 66 13.32 -16.16 -19.96
N ARG A 67 12.41 -16.72 -19.14
CA ARG A 67 11.50 -17.79 -19.57
C ARG A 67 10.51 -17.33 -20.63
N GLN A 68 9.98 -16.11 -20.52
CA GLN A 68 9.01 -15.59 -21.49
C GLN A 68 9.66 -15.20 -22.81
N TRP A 69 10.88 -14.67 -22.77
CA TRP A 69 11.61 -14.31 -23.97
C TRP A 69 11.91 -15.54 -24.85
N SER A 70 12.23 -16.68 -24.24
CA SER A 70 12.40 -17.98 -24.91
C SER A 70 13.45 -18.00 -26.04
N LYS A 71 14.36 -17.01 -26.11
CA LYS A 71 15.46 -16.97 -27.08
C LYS A 71 16.86 -17.17 -26.47
N LEU A 72 16.95 -17.37 -25.17
CA LEU A 72 18.22 -17.73 -24.53
C LEU A 72 18.52 -19.22 -24.79
N PRO A 73 19.79 -19.61 -25.02
CA PRO A 73 20.18 -21.00 -24.99
C PRO A 73 19.77 -21.67 -23.68
N THR A 74 19.40 -22.95 -23.71
CA THR A 74 18.93 -23.69 -22.52
C THR A 74 19.93 -23.60 -21.36
N ALA A 75 21.22 -23.75 -21.65
CA ALA A 75 22.29 -23.67 -20.64
C ALA A 75 22.38 -22.27 -19.99
N GLU A 76 22.23 -21.18 -20.77
CA GLU A 76 22.22 -19.82 -20.23
C GLU A 76 20.97 -19.56 -19.38
N LEU A 77 19.81 -20.06 -19.82
CA LEU A 77 18.58 -19.94 -19.05
C LEU A 77 18.68 -20.65 -17.70
N GLU A 78 19.29 -21.84 -17.65
CA GLU A 78 19.55 -22.57 -16.40
C GLU A 78 20.48 -21.78 -15.47
N GLN A 79 21.57 -21.23 -16.00
CA GLN A 79 22.47 -20.36 -15.23
C GLN A 79 21.76 -19.14 -14.65
N VAL A 80 20.95 -18.43 -15.46
CA VAL A 80 20.15 -17.28 -15.00
C VAL A 80 19.21 -17.69 -13.87
N ILE A 81 18.55 -18.84 -14.01
CA ILE A 81 17.66 -19.37 -12.98
C ILE A 81 18.44 -19.66 -11.70
N ASP A 82 19.63 -20.26 -11.79
CA ASP A 82 20.42 -20.64 -10.63
C ASP A 82 21.02 -19.43 -9.90
N ILE A 83 21.53 -18.43 -10.62
CA ILE A 83 21.94 -17.14 -10.05
C ILE A 83 20.76 -16.53 -9.27
N CYS A 84 19.58 -16.44 -9.90
CA CYS A 84 18.41 -15.83 -9.28
C CYS A 84 17.87 -16.63 -8.08
N LYS A 85 18.06 -17.96 -8.02
CA LYS A 85 17.64 -18.81 -6.89
C LYS A 85 18.44 -18.52 -5.60
N GLN A 86 19.66 -18.00 -5.73
CA GLN A 86 20.53 -17.65 -4.60
C GLN A 86 20.11 -16.34 -3.94
N VAL A 87 19.40 -15.47 -4.67
CA VAL A 87 18.84 -14.22 -4.13
C VAL A 87 17.67 -14.54 -3.23
N ARG A 88 17.94 -14.69 -1.92
CA ARG A 88 16.94 -15.00 -0.90
C ARG A 88 17.03 -14.05 0.28
N ALA A 89 15.94 -13.33 0.52
CA ALA A 89 15.80 -12.38 1.59
C ALA A 89 15.85 -13.07 2.96
N LYS A 90 16.82 -12.63 3.78
CA LYS A 90 17.01 -13.13 5.15
C LYS A 90 15.85 -12.71 6.05
N HIS A 91 15.46 -11.44 5.97
CA HIS A 91 14.38 -10.90 6.79
C HIS A 91 13.05 -10.87 6.03
N ARG A 92 12.04 -11.53 6.59
CA ARG A 92 10.67 -11.55 6.07
C ARG A 92 9.76 -10.85 7.07
N GLY A 93 9.50 -9.56 6.84
CA GLY A 93 8.71 -8.71 7.72
C GLY A 93 8.84 -7.24 7.38
N PHE A 94 8.35 -6.34 8.24
CA PHE A 94 8.58 -4.91 8.06
C PHE A 94 10.05 -4.57 8.29
N THR A 95 10.61 -3.70 7.45
CA THR A 95 11.96 -3.17 7.66
C THR A 95 12.00 -2.24 8.88
N ALA A 96 13.17 -2.05 9.49
CA ALA A 96 13.36 -1.11 10.59
C ALA A 96 12.81 0.29 10.26
N LYS A 97 13.16 0.81 9.07
CA LYS A 97 12.64 2.08 8.54
C LYS A 97 11.10 2.15 8.49
N LYS A 98 10.43 1.03 8.15
CA LYS A 98 8.96 1.01 8.13
C LYS A 98 8.38 0.96 9.54
N LEU A 99 9.02 0.22 10.46
CA LEU A 99 8.62 0.17 11.87
C LEU A 99 8.78 1.54 12.55
N GLU A 100 9.86 2.26 12.26
CA GLU A 100 10.11 3.63 12.73
C GLU A 100 9.03 4.60 12.23
N ARG A 101 8.67 4.52 10.94
CA ARG A 101 7.56 5.31 10.39
C ARG A 101 6.20 4.96 10.99
N LEU A 102 5.99 3.73 11.46
CA LEU A 102 4.77 3.37 12.20
C LEU A 102 4.80 3.91 13.63
N ALA A 103 5.98 4.04 14.25
CA ALA A 103 6.12 4.53 15.62
C ALA A 103 5.68 5.98 15.81
N GLN A 104 5.59 6.77 14.75
CA GLN A 104 4.99 8.12 14.83
C GLN A 104 3.53 8.11 15.31
N PHE A 105 2.82 6.99 15.14
CA PHE A 105 1.45 6.82 15.62
C PHE A 105 1.39 6.38 17.10
N ASP A 106 2.53 6.12 17.75
CA ASP A 106 2.56 5.91 19.19
C ASP A 106 2.30 7.23 19.97
N ASP A 107 2.38 8.40 19.30
CA ASP A 107 1.83 9.66 19.84
C ASP A 107 0.30 9.70 19.62
N PRO A 108 -0.52 9.65 20.69
CA PRO A 108 -1.97 9.64 20.59
C PRO A 108 -2.55 10.89 19.90
N LYS A 109 -1.83 12.03 19.94
CA LYS A 109 -2.27 13.25 19.24
C LYS A 109 -2.12 13.10 17.73
N ILE A 110 -1.03 12.49 17.27
CA ILE A 110 -0.80 12.22 15.83
C ILE A 110 -1.81 11.19 15.35
N GLU A 111 -1.96 10.08 16.07
CA GLU A 111 -2.90 9.01 15.71
C GLU A 111 -4.34 9.53 15.62
N ARG A 112 -4.81 10.25 16.64
CA ARG A 112 -6.16 10.84 16.64
C ARG A 112 -6.37 11.76 15.44
N ARG A 113 -5.42 12.66 15.16
CA ARG A 113 -5.53 13.57 14.00
C ARG A 113 -5.50 12.82 12.68
N PHE A 114 -4.73 11.72 12.59
CA PHE A 114 -4.63 10.89 11.41
C PHE A 114 -5.94 10.14 11.12
N LEU A 115 -6.54 9.51 12.13
CA LEU A 115 -7.86 8.86 12.02
C LEU A 115 -8.97 9.87 11.67
N GLN A 116 -8.90 11.09 12.20
CA GLN A 116 -9.87 12.17 11.92
C GLN A 116 -9.60 12.93 10.62
N LEU A 117 -8.49 12.65 9.92
CA LEU A 117 -8.07 13.41 8.75
C LEU A 117 -9.07 13.33 7.58
N PRO A 118 -9.67 12.18 7.24
CA PRO A 118 -10.68 12.11 6.17
C PRO A 118 -11.83 13.08 6.40
N GLU A 119 -12.38 13.12 7.62
CA GLU A 119 -13.48 14.02 7.95
C GLU A 119 -13.04 15.48 8.00
N THR A 120 -11.85 15.75 8.52
CA THR A 120 -11.29 17.10 8.57
C THR A 120 -11.13 17.69 7.16
N LEU A 121 -10.61 16.88 6.23
CA LEU A 121 -10.50 17.26 4.83
C LEU A 121 -11.86 17.40 4.16
N TRP A 122 -12.81 16.51 4.48
CA TRP A 122 -14.17 16.60 3.97
C TRP A 122 -14.86 17.91 4.39
N ARG A 123 -14.74 18.31 5.66
CA ARG A 123 -15.24 19.60 6.16
C ARG A 123 -14.57 20.78 5.45
N LYS A 124 -13.26 20.69 5.16
CA LYS A 124 -12.56 21.71 4.34
C LYS A 124 -13.10 21.78 2.91
N ALA A 125 -13.38 20.63 2.29
CA ALA A 125 -13.98 20.58 0.95
C ALA A 125 -15.35 21.28 0.92
N LEU A 126 -16.22 20.99 1.90
CA LEU A 126 -17.50 21.68 2.03
C LEU A 126 -17.34 23.20 2.18
N LYS A 127 -16.40 23.66 3.00
CA LYS A 127 -16.09 25.10 3.13
C LYS A 127 -15.64 25.73 1.81
N PHE A 128 -14.81 25.04 1.02
CA PHE A 128 -14.42 25.53 -0.31
C PHE A 128 -15.62 25.60 -1.25
N ALA A 129 -16.52 24.62 -1.23
CA ALA A 129 -17.73 24.63 -2.05
C ALA A 129 -18.63 25.82 -1.71
N SER A 130 -18.89 26.06 -0.43
CA SER A 130 -19.68 27.20 0.05
C SER A 130 -19.04 28.55 -0.30
N ALA A 131 -17.71 28.61 -0.45
CA ALA A 131 -16.98 29.79 -0.87
C ALA A 131 -16.84 29.93 -2.41
N GLY A 132 -17.60 29.16 -3.20
CA GLY A 132 -17.56 29.19 -4.67
C GLY A 132 -16.32 28.54 -5.30
N LYS A 133 -15.42 27.94 -4.51
CA LYS A 133 -14.16 27.35 -4.99
C LYS A 133 -14.34 25.87 -5.35
N MET A 134 -15.28 25.58 -6.26
CA MET A 134 -15.79 24.23 -6.48
C MET A 134 -14.73 23.21 -6.94
N LYS A 135 -13.82 23.60 -7.84
CA LYS A 135 -12.72 22.71 -8.28
C LYS A 135 -11.82 22.28 -7.12
N ARG A 136 -11.43 23.24 -6.26
CA ARG A 136 -10.63 22.98 -5.06
C ARG A 136 -11.39 22.15 -4.03
N ALA A 137 -12.69 22.38 -3.91
CA ALA A 137 -13.58 21.57 -3.08
C ALA A 137 -13.59 20.12 -3.56
N ALA A 138 -13.82 19.89 -4.85
CA ALA A 138 -13.88 18.56 -5.44
C ALA A 138 -12.54 17.81 -5.32
N ASP A 139 -11.41 18.47 -5.57
CA ASP A 139 -10.08 17.87 -5.35
C ASP A 139 -9.85 17.49 -3.88
N THR A 140 -10.26 18.34 -2.95
CA THR A 140 -10.13 18.05 -1.50
C THR A 140 -11.04 16.90 -1.08
N ALA A 141 -12.29 16.89 -1.55
CA ALA A 141 -13.28 15.84 -1.28
C ALA A 141 -12.82 14.48 -1.83
N LYS A 142 -12.23 14.46 -3.04
CA LYS A 142 -11.65 13.27 -3.65
C LYS A 142 -10.66 12.59 -2.72
N TYR A 143 -9.64 13.30 -2.24
CA TYR A 143 -8.61 12.69 -1.39
C TYR A 143 -9.12 12.39 0.02
N ALA A 144 -10.04 13.19 0.56
CA ALA A 144 -10.74 12.88 1.80
C ALA A 144 -11.47 11.52 1.71
N LEU A 145 -12.24 11.32 0.63
CA LEU A 145 -12.94 10.06 0.37
C LEU A 145 -11.97 8.91 0.11
N SER A 146 -10.90 9.14 -0.67
CA SER A 146 -9.86 8.13 -0.90
C SER A 146 -9.28 7.62 0.42
N MET A 147 -9.00 8.51 1.38
CA MET A 147 -8.49 8.13 2.70
C MET A 147 -9.54 7.40 3.54
N ALA A 148 -10.79 7.86 3.55
CA ALA A 148 -11.88 7.19 4.26
C ALA A 148 -12.06 5.73 3.78
N ILE A 149 -12.03 5.51 2.46
CA ILE A 149 -12.06 4.17 1.87
C ILE A 149 -10.85 3.35 2.32
N LEU A 150 -9.64 3.92 2.34
CA LEU A 150 -8.44 3.20 2.78
C LEU A 150 -8.46 2.79 4.27
N PHE A 151 -9.16 3.54 5.13
CA PHE A 151 -9.34 3.13 6.53
C PHE A 151 -10.37 2.01 6.66
N ASP A 152 -11.51 2.10 5.98
CA ASP A 152 -12.54 1.05 6.00
C ASP A 152 -12.06 -0.25 5.32
N LYS A 153 -11.36 -0.10 4.18
CA LYS A 153 -10.76 -1.19 3.43
C LYS A 153 -9.40 -0.73 2.88
N PRO A 154 -8.26 -1.21 3.42
CA PRO A 154 -6.93 -0.76 3.02
C PRO A 154 -6.50 -1.34 1.67
N LEU A 155 -7.18 -0.93 0.60
CA LEU A 155 -6.90 -1.30 -0.79
C LEU A 155 -5.46 -0.96 -1.18
N ARG A 156 -4.90 -1.69 -2.16
CA ARG A 156 -3.67 -1.20 -2.80
C ARG A 156 -4.03 0.07 -3.57
N VAL A 157 -3.10 1.01 -3.67
CA VAL A 157 -3.38 2.28 -4.36
C VAL A 157 -3.75 2.09 -5.83
N ALA A 158 -3.22 1.03 -6.47
CA ALA A 158 -3.65 0.65 -7.82
C ALA A 158 -5.14 0.28 -7.86
N ASP A 159 -5.60 -0.58 -6.95
CA ASP A 159 -7.01 -0.99 -6.83
C ASP A 159 -7.92 0.20 -6.51
N LEU A 160 -7.49 1.07 -5.57
CA LEU A 160 -8.22 2.30 -5.22
C LEU A 160 -8.35 3.25 -6.42
N SER A 161 -7.29 3.40 -7.20
CA SER A 161 -7.23 4.37 -8.30
C SER A 161 -8.14 4.05 -9.47
N ILE A 162 -8.47 2.77 -9.64
CA ILE A 162 -9.30 2.31 -10.76
C ILE A 162 -10.76 2.11 -10.38
N LEU A 163 -11.15 2.21 -9.10
CA LEU A 163 -12.50 1.93 -8.61
C LEU A 163 -13.58 2.49 -9.55
N ASP A 164 -14.53 1.65 -9.91
CA ASP A 164 -15.60 1.97 -10.86
C ASP A 164 -16.97 1.87 -10.20
N LEU A 165 -17.81 2.90 -10.37
CA LEU A 165 -19.12 3.01 -9.74
C LEU A 165 -20.12 1.95 -10.21
N ALA A 166 -19.96 1.45 -11.44
CA ALA A 166 -20.80 0.42 -12.02
C ALA A 166 -20.35 -0.99 -11.61
N LEU A 167 -19.06 -1.17 -11.30
CA LEU A 167 -18.46 -2.50 -11.15
C LEU A 167 -18.07 -2.87 -9.72
N ASP A 168 -17.50 -1.93 -8.95
CA ASP A 168 -16.67 -2.28 -7.79
C ASP A 168 -17.35 -2.05 -6.42
N PHE A 169 -18.67 -1.92 -6.40
CA PHE A 169 -19.42 -1.62 -5.18
C PHE A 169 -20.47 -2.67 -4.87
N ALA A 170 -20.48 -3.12 -3.61
CA ALA A 170 -21.57 -3.90 -3.07
C ALA A 170 -22.78 -3.00 -2.84
N ARG A 171 -23.95 -3.45 -3.29
CA ARG A 171 -25.22 -2.72 -3.16
C ARG A 171 -26.25 -3.57 -2.42
N ASN A 172 -27.08 -2.93 -1.61
CA ASN A 172 -28.23 -3.61 -0.99
C ASN A 172 -29.39 -3.76 -1.99
N ALA A 173 -30.49 -4.38 -1.56
CA ALA A 173 -31.70 -4.58 -2.37
C ALA A 173 -32.33 -3.27 -2.90
N LYS A 174 -32.01 -2.11 -2.30
CA LYS A 174 -32.47 -0.79 -2.74
C LYS A 174 -31.45 -0.10 -3.67
N GLY A 175 -30.41 -0.80 -4.12
CA GLY A 175 -29.35 -0.25 -4.98
C GLY A 175 -28.34 0.65 -4.27
N LYS A 176 -28.47 0.85 -2.96
CA LYS A 176 -27.58 1.73 -2.17
C LYS A 176 -26.23 1.06 -1.96
N ILE A 177 -25.14 1.82 -2.14
CA ILE A 177 -23.78 1.34 -1.89
C ILE A 177 -23.61 1.05 -0.39
N THR A 178 -23.07 -0.12 -0.07
CA THR A 178 -22.82 -0.60 1.29
C THR A 178 -21.37 -1.01 1.52
N GLY A 179 -20.60 -1.22 0.46
CA GLY A 179 -19.26 -1.76 0.55
C GLY A 179 -18.50 -1.70 -0.78
N ILE A 180 -17.24 -2.10 -0.73
CA ILE A 180 -16.39 -2.39 -1.89
C ILE A 180 -16.57 -3.87 -2.25
N ARG A 181 -16.71 -4.15 -3.55
CA ARG A 181 -16.67 -5.50 -4.11
C ARG A 181 -15.95 -5.46 -5.46
N ILE A 182 -14.66 -5.78 -5.48
CA ILE A 182 -13.86 -5.86 -6.71
C ILE A 182 -13.78 -7.32 -7.14
N SER A 183 -14.26 -7.61 -8.35
CA SER A 183 -14.20 -8.95 -8.92
C SER A 183 -12.77 -9.43 -9.18
N ASN A 184 -12.57 -10.74 -9.24
CA ASN A 184 -11.29 -11.36 -9.57
C ASN A 184 -10.76 -10.84 -10.93
N GLY A 185 -9.45 -10.63 -11.04
CA GLY A 185 -8.83 -10.29 -12.31
C GLY A 185 -8.82 -8.79 -12.66
N ARG A 186 -9.53 -7.94 -11.90
CA ARG A 186 -9.76 -6.51 -12.25
C ARG A 186 -8.48 -5.68 -12.34
N ALA A 187 -7.67 -5.68 -11.27
CA ALA A 187 -6.42 -4.92 -11.25
C ALA A 187 -5.25 -5.67 -11.91
N SER A 188 -5.31 -7.00 -11.95
CA SER A 188 -4.39 -7.87 -12.69
C SER A 188 -5.00 -9.26 -12.84
N LYS A 189 -4.55 -10.06 -13.82
CA LYS A 189 -5.03 -11.44 -14.07
C LYS A 189 -5.03 -12.38 -12.84
N ARG A 190 -4.31 -12.04 -11.76
CA ARG A 190 -4.19 -12.84 -10.53
C ARG A 190 -4.73 -12.11 -9.29
N ALA A 191 -5.36 -10.95 -9.44
CA ALA A 191 -5.89 -10.18 -8.33
C ALA A 191 -7.12 -10.90 -7.74
N PRO A 192 -7.11 -11.30 -6.45
CA PRO A 192 -8.25 -11.99 -5.85
C PRO A 192 -9.48 -11.08 -5.77
N VAL A 193 -10.64 -11.69 -5.51
CA VAL A 193 -11.85 -10.93 -5.14
C VAL A 193 -11.55 -10.10 -3.89
N VAL A 194 -11.95 -8.84 -3.89
CA VAL A 194 -11.82 -7.94 -2.75
C VAL A 194 -13.19 -7.53 -2.26
N GLU A 195 -13.47 -7.79 -0.99
CA GLU A 195 -14.70 -7.38 -0.32
C GLU A 195 -14.39 -6.62 0.97
N GLY A 196 -15.24 -5.65 1.28
CA GLY A 196 -15.19 -4.90 2.53
C GLY A 196 -16.41 -4.00 2.71
N ALA A 197 -16.95 -3.97 3.91
CA ALA A 197 -17.99 -3.00 4.27
C ALA A 197 -17.40 -1.59 4.32
N LEU A 198 -18.21 -0.60 3.94
CA LEU A 198 -17.88 0.81 4.17
C LEU A 198 -18.66 1.31 5.38
N SER A 199 -18.03 2.13 6.21
CA SER A 199 -18.68 2.77 7.33
C SER A 199 -19.79 3.70 6.85
N ALA A 200 -20.80 3.94 7.70
CA ALA A 200 -21.88 4.86 7.35
C ALA A 200 -21.36 6.28 7.00
N GLN A 201 -20.26 6.70 7.61
CA GLN A 201 -19.59 7.95 7.30
C GLN A 201 -19.01 7.94 5.88
N THR A 202 -18.24 6.92 5.51
CA THR A 202 -17.66 6.80 4.17
C THR A 202 -18.74 6.68 3.10
N VAL A 203 -19.83 5.96 3.36
CA VAL A 203 -20.98 5.88 2.43
C VAL A 203 -21.60 7.27 2.20
N ARG A 204 -21.81 8.06 3.27
CA ARG A 204 -22.32 9.44 3.11
C ARG A 204 -21.36 10.33 2.32
N MET A 205 -20.06 10.22 2.58
CA MET A 205 -19.03 10.95 1.81
C MET A 205 -19.05 10.53 0.34
N LEU A 206 -19.17 9.23 0.06
CA LEU A 206 -19.23 8.67 -1.28
C LEU A 206 -20.43 9.18 -2.07
N GLU A 207 -21.64 9.12 -1.49
CA GLU A 207 -22.87 9.59 -2.12
C GLU A 207 -22.83 11.10 -2.44
N ALA A 208 -22.37 11.90 -1.48
CA ALA A 208 -22.20 13.33 -1.67
C ALA A 208 -21.08 13.64 -2.69
N TYR A 209 -20.02 12.86 -2.71
CA TYR A 209 -18.95 12.99 -3.70
C TYR A 209 -19.46 12.72 -5.11
N ILE A 210 -20.16 11.61 -5.32
CA ILE A 210 -20.71 11.21 -6.63
C ILE A 210 -21.63 12.29 -7.18
N THR A 211 -22.48 12.88 -6.33
CA THR A 211 -23.51 13.83 -6.77
C THR A 211 -23.01 15.26 -6.90
N LYS A 212 -22.11 15.73 -6.02
CA LYS A 212 -21.72 17.16 -5.95
C LYS A 212 -20.32 17.46 -6.45
N PHE A 213 -19.36 16.56 -6.22
CA PHE A 213 -17.94 16.86 -6.43
C PHE A 213 -17.38 16.18 -7.68
N ARG A 214 -17.73 14.92 -7.91
CA ARG A 214 -17.27 14.13 -9.06
C ARG A 214 -17.62 14.78 -10.40
N PRO A 215 -18.83 15.34 -10.63
CA PRO A 215 -19.16 15.95 -11.93
C PRO A 215 -18.21 17.09 -12.33
N VAL A 216 -17.68 17.82 -11.35
CA VAL A 216 -16.73 18.93 -11.54
C VAL A 216 -15.35 18.45 -12.01
N LEU A 217 -15.03 17.18 -11.74
CA LEU A 217 -13.75 16.55 -12.09
C LEU A 217 -13.81 15.72 -13.37
N LEU A 218 -15.01 15.52 -13.93
CA LEU A 218 -15.17 14.84 -15.21
C LEU A 218 -14.59 15.70 -16.32
N TYR A 219 -13.89 15.04 -17.23
CA TYR A 219 -13.43 15.63 -18.48
C TYR A 219 -14.28 15.10 -19.63
N ASP A 220 -14.45 13.77 -19.67
CA ASP A 220 -15.38 13.03 -20.53
C ASP A 220 -16.27 12.10 -19.68
N ASP A 221 -17.24 11.46 -20.34
CA ASP A 221 -18.07 10.42 -19.75
C ASP A 221 -17.19 9.27 -19.21
N SER A 222 -17.37 8.98 -17.92
CA SER A 222 -16.63 7.94 -17.21
C SER A 222 -17.50 7.40 -16.08
N THR A 223 -17.34 6.12 -15.75
CA THR A 223 -17.91 5.46 -14.57
C THR A 223 -16.90 5.35 -13.42
N CYS A 224 -15.65 5.74 -13.64
CA CYS A 224 -14.60 5.67 -12.62
C CYS A 224 -14.90 6.60 -11.45
N LEU A 225 -14.76 6.11 -10.22
CA LEU A 225 -14.97 6.90 -9.00
C LEU A 225 -14.07 8.14 -8.99
N PHE A 226 -12.81 7.99 -9.37
CA PHE A 226 -11.85 9.08 -9.42
C PHE A 226 -11.43 9.36 -10.87
N PRO A 227 -12.11 10.27 -11.59
CA PRO A 227 -11.79 10.58 -12.97
C PRO A 227 -10.36 11.10 -13.14
N GLY A 228 -9.77 10.81 -14.30
CA GLY A 228 -8.49 11.36 -14.73
C GLY A 228 -8.53 11.76 -16.21
N ARG A 229 -7.59 12.60 -16.63
CA ARG A 229 -7.61 13.25 -17.94
C ARG A 229 -7.32 12.35 -19.15
N ALA A 230 -6.59 11.25 -18.97
CA ALA A 230 -6.03 10.48 -20.09
C ALA A 230 -6.62 9.07 -20.29
N SER A 231 -7.06 8.43 -19.20
CA SER A 231 -7.46 7.01 -19.22
C SER A 231 -8.78 6.77 -18.48
N GLY A 232 -9.61 7.80 -18.35
CA GLY A 232 -10.89 7.74 -17.64
C GLY A 232 -10.78 7.66 -16.11
N HIS A 233 -9.60 7.38 -15.55
CA HIS A 233 -9.31 7.33 -14.11
C HIS A 233 -8.01 8.04 -13.72
N LEU A 234 -7.89 8.40 -12.44
CA LEU A 234 -6.66 8.99 -11.88
C LEU A 234 -5.55 7.94 -11.85
N GLY A 235 -4.35 8.30 -12.31
CA GLY A 235 -3.18 7.41 -12.26
C GLY A 235 -2.77 7.07 -10.83
N SER A 236 -2.46 5.79 -10.59
CA SER A 236 -2.12 5.28 -9.24
C SER A 236 -0.95 6.01 -8.57
N GLN A 237 0.08 6.40 -9.34
CA GLN A 237 1.23 7.14 -8.85
C GLN A 237 0.84 8.56 -8.43
N SER A 238 -0.01 9.22 -9.22
CA SER A 238 -0.54 10.54 -8.90
C SER A 238 -1.38 10.49 -7.62
N MET A 239 -2.28 9.51 -7.51
CA MET A 239 -3.06 9.28 -6.30
C MET A 239 -2.17 9.05 -5.06
N ALA A 240 -1.15 8.17 -5.18
CA ALA A 240 -0.23 7.88 -4.08
C ALA A 240 0.55 9.13 -3.63
N SER A 241 1.09 9.89 -4.60
CA SER A 241 1.83 11.12 -4.36
C SER A 241 0.97 12.17 -3.67
N GLN A 242 -0.26 12.37 -4.16
CA GLN A 242 -1.16 13.40 -3.64
C GLN A 242 -1.68 13.07 -2.24
N ILE A 243 -2.01 11.80 -1.95
CA ILE A 243 -2.35 11.37 -0.59
C ILE A 243 -1.19 11.64 0.37
N ARG A 244 0.04 11.29 -0.03
CA ARG A 244 1.24 11.51 0.79
C ARG A 244 1.47 12.99 1.07
N THR A 245 1.45 13.82 0.03
CA THR A 245 1.62 15.27 0.14
C THR A 245 0.54 15.90 1.01
N LEU A 246 -0.71 15.43 0.87
CA LEU A 246 -1.82 15.92 1.66
C LEU A 246 -1.65 15.60 3.14
N ILE A 247 -1.28 14.37 3.48
CA ILE A 247 -1.03 13.98 4.86
C ILE A 247 0.14 14.77 5.46
N ALA A 248 1.25 14.90 4.71
CA ALA A 248 2.40 15.68 5.15
C ALA A 248 2.02 17.14 5.44
N ARG A 249 1.23 17.78 4.56
CA ARG A 249 0.77 19.16 4.75
C ARG A 249 -0.14 19.32 5.96
N GLU A 250 -1.02 18.36 6.21
CA GLU A 250 -2.06 18.49 7.23
C GLU A 250 -1.59 18.07 8.63
N LEU A 251 -0.65 17.13 8.69
CA LEU A 251 -0.22 16.49 9.95
C LEU A 251 1.28 16.63 10.24
N GLY A 252 2.10 17.02 9.27
CA GLY A 252 3.55 17.08 9.42
C GLY A 252 4.24 15.71 9.42
N VAL A 253 3.56 14.65 8.97
CA VAL A 253 4.09 13.27 8.97
C VAL A 253 4.19 12.69 7.57
N ASP A 254 5.20 11.86 7.32
CA ASP A 254 5.38 11.18 6.04
C ASP A 254 4.63 9.84 5.99
N VAL A 255 3.40 9.87 5.47
CA VAL A 255 2.54 8.67 5.33
C VAL A 255 2.17 8.44 3.88
N ASN A 256 2.49 7.26 3.36
CA ASN A 256 2.01 6.80 2.06
C ASN A 256 0.90 5.73 2.22
N SER A 257 0.21 5.39 1.13
CA SER A 257 -0.86 4.38 1.13
C SER A 257 -0.45 3.01 1.67
N HIS A 258 0.80 2.59 1.44
CA HIS A 258 1.35 1.35 2.01
C HIS A 258 1.54 1.41 3.52
N LEU A 259 1.80 2.60 4.08
CA LEU A 259 1.89 2.83 5.51
C LEU A 259 0.50 2.90 6.14
N ILE A 260 -0.50 3.50 5.49
CA ILE A 260 -1.91 3.44 5.93
C ILE A 260 -2.35 1.98 6.07
N ARG A 261 -2.09 1.18 5.04
CA ARG A 261 -2.40 -0.24 5.03
C ARG A 261 -1.65 -1.01 6.12
N ALA A 262 -0.40 -0.66 6.39
CA ALA A 262 0.36 -1.26 7.48
C ALA A 262 -0.25 -0.89 8.84
N TYR A 263 -0.58 0.39 9.02
CA TYR A 263 -1.22 0.94 10.21
C TYR A 263 -2.55 0.24 10.53
N VAL A 264 -3.45 0.07 9.55
CA VAL A 264 -4.72 -0.65 9.78
C VAL A 264 -4.49 -2.07 10.33
N GLY A 265 -3.52 -2.80 9.77
CA GLY A 265 -3.19 -4.12 10.29
C GLY A 265 -2.52 -4.09 11.68
N THR A 266 -1.79 -3.01 11.99
CA THR A 266 -1.24 -2.78 13.33
C THR A 266 -2.37 -2.55 14.33
N VAL A 267 -3.33 -1.65 14.03
CA VAL A 267 -4.47 -1.36 14.91
C VAL A 267 -5.25 -2.62 15.24
N ILE A 268 -5.58 -3.45 14.24
CA ILE A 268 -6.31 -4.71 14.47
C ILE A 268 -5.59 -5.62 15.49
N LEU A 269 -4.26 -5.70 15.39
CA LEU A 269 -3.46 -6.60 16.23
C LEU A 269 -3.02 -5.98 17.55
N ASP A 270 -3.02 -4.65 17.65
CA ASP A 270 -2.81 -3.93 18.90
C ASP A 270 -4.09 -4.02 19.76
N GLU A 271 -5.28 -3.99 19.15
CA GLU A 271 -6.58 -4.22 19.83
C GLU A 271 -6.80 -5.69 20.24
N ASP A 272 -6.56 -6.64 19.32
CA ASP A 272 -6.57 -8.07 19.65
C ASP A 272 -5.41 -8.80 18.94
N PRO A 273 -4.32 -9.14 19.67
CA PRO A 273 -3.19 -9.87 19.10
C PRO A 273 -3.54 -11.21 18.45
N ARG A 274 -4.71 -11.78 18.78
CA ARG A 274 -5.20 -13.06 18.23
C ARG A 274 -5.98 -12.88 16.92
N ALA A 275 -6.36 -11.66 16.56
CA ALA A 275 -7.17 -11.34 15.37
C ALA A 275 -6.39 -11.42 14.04
N ILE A 276 -5.52 -12.43 13.87
CA ILE A 276 -4.68 -12.61 12.68
C ILE A 276 -5.52 -12.88 11.44
N ALA A 277 -6.54 -13.73 11.55
CA ALA A 277 -7.45 -14.02 10.44
C ALA A 277 -8.21 -12.76 9.98
N LEU A 278 -8.59 -11.88 10.92
CA LEU A 278 -9.21 -10.60 10.60
C LEU A 278 -8.23 -9.69 9.86
N ALA A 279 -7.02 -9.49 10.39
CA ALA A 279 -5.98 -8.71 9.73
C ALA A 279 -5.65 -9.27 8.34
N GLN A 280 -5.52 -10.59 8.19
CA GLN A 280 -5.27 -11.25 6.91
C GLN A 280 -6.38 -10.97 5.90
N ARG A 281 -7.65 -11.09 6.29
CA ARG A 281 -8.82 -10.87 5.42
C ARG A 281 -9.01 -9.39 5.06
N VAL A 282 -8.85 -8.48 6.03
CA VAL A 282 -8.92 -7.03 5.81
C VAL A 282 -7.84 -6.60 4.82
N LEU A 283 -6.61 -7.10 4.99
CA LEU A 283 -5.50 -6.81 4.10
C LEU A 283 -5.64 -7.61 2.77
N GLY A 284 -6.22 -8.79 2.74
CA GLY A 284 -6.19 -9.64 1.54
C GLY A 284 -4.79 -10.22 1.29
N HIS A 285 -4.13 -10.67 2.36
CA HIS A 285 -2.91 -11.48 2.26
C HIS A 285 -3.26 -12.93 1.96
N GLN A 286 -2.55 -13.58 1.03
CA GLN A 286 -2.87 -14.94 0.62
C GLN A 286 -2.65 -15.99 1.72
N THR A 287 -1.77 -15.72 2.69
CA THR A 287 -1.47 -16.65 3.78
C THR A 287 -1.34 -15.93 5.12
N ASP A 288 -1.76 -16.60 6.20
CA ASP A 288 -1.59 -16.12 7.58
C ASP A 288 -0.12 -15.90 7.94
N ALA A 289 0.75 -16.78 7.46
CA ALA A 289 2.20 -16.66 7.63
C ALA A 289 2.73 -15.32 7.10
N THR A 290 2.12 -14.77 6.05
CA THR A 290 2.50 -13.45 5.51
C THR A 290 2.13 -12.33 6.49
N THR A 291 0.91 -12.37 7.04
CA THR A 291 0.47 -11.40 8.05
C THR A 291 1.31 -11.51 9.32
N LEU A 292 1.47 -12.71 9.86
CA LEU A 292 2.25 -12.97 11.06
C LEU A 292 3.69 -12.42 10.95
N ARG A 293 4.36 -12.68 9.82
CA ARG A 293 5.72 -12.20 9.54
C ARG A 293 5.85 -10.67 9.55
N PHE A 294 4.86 -9.95 9.02
CA PHE A 294 4.91 -8.49 9.00
C PHE A 294 4.68 -7.86 10.37
N TYR A 295 3.88 -8.50 11.23
CA TYR A 295 3.43 -7.94 12.50
C TYR A 295 4.05 -8.58 13.74
N ALA A 296 4.94 -9.57 13.60
CA ALA A 296 5.61 -10.23 14.72
C ALA A 296 6.38 -9.23 15.63
N ALA A 297 7.15 -8.30 15.04
CA ALA A 297 7.86 -7.28 15.81
C ALA A 297 6.91 -6.28 16.52
N GLN A 298 5.74 -6.00 15.93
CA GLN A 298 4.74 -5.10 16.52
C GLN A 298 4.08 -5.73 17.75
N ARG A 299 3.83 -7.05 17.73
CA ARG A 299 3.27 -7.78 18.88
C ARG A 299 4.13 -7.62 20.14
N GLY A 300 5.45 -7.54 20.01
CA GLY A 300 6.33 -7.24 21.14
C GLY A 300 6.02 -5.89 21.78
N ARG A 301 5.77 -4.85 20.98
CA ARG A 301 5.38 -3.52 21.48
C ARG A 301 4.02 -3.54 22.18
N ALA A 302 3.02 -4.15 21.55
CA ALA A 302 1.68 -4.27 22.13
C ALA A 302 1.70 -5.08 23.44
N ALA A 303 2.41 -6.21 23.46
CA ALA A 303 2.57 -7.02 24.66
C ALA A 303 3.28 -6.26 25.79
N ASN A 304 4.33 -5.50 25.49
CA ASN A 304 5.04 -4.68 26.47
C ASN A 304 4.14 -3.58 27.05
N ARG A 305 3.31 -2.93 26.22
CA ARG A 305 2.31 -1.94 26.69
C ARG A 305 1.27 -2.60 27.59
N ALA A 306 0.68 -3.71 27.15
CA ALA A 306 -0.32 -4.46 27.94
C ALA A 306 0.25 -4.93 29.28
N TYR A 307 1.51 -5.39 29.30
CA TYR A 307 2.21 -5.77 30.53
C TYR A 307 2.43 -4.57 31.46
N ALA A 308 2.91 -3.44 30.93
CA ALA A 308 3.09 -2.22 31.73
C ALA A 308 1.78 -1.76 32.37
N GLU A 309 0.67 -1.76 31.62
CA GLU A 309 -0.66 -1.45 32.16
C GLU A 309 -1.14 -2.47 33.20
N LEU A 310 -0.87 -3.77 32.98
CA LEU A 310 -1.22 -4.82 33.94
C LEU A 310 -0.51 -4.58 35.28
N ILE A 311 0.78 -4.26 35.26
CA ILE A 311 1.56 -3.94 36.45
C ILE A 311 1.02 -2.67 37.13
N GLU A 312 0.71 -1.62 36.36
CA GLU A 312 0.16 -0.38 36.91
C GLU A 312 -1.22 -0.59 37.55
N ARG A 313 -2.11 -1.36 36.89
CA ARG A 313 -3.40 -1.78 37.46
C ARG A 313 -3.20 -2.57 38.76
N ARG A 314 -2.22 -3.48 38.82
CA ARG A 314 -1.89 -4.24 40.03
C ARG A 314 -1.39 -3.33 41.16
N ARG A 315 -0.48 -2.39 40.87
CA ARG A 315 0.03 -1.40 41.83
C ARG A 315 -1.10 -0.55 42.42
N ARG A 316 -2.02 -0.05 41.58
CA ARG A 316 -3.17 0.75 42.05
C ARG A 316 -4.06 -0.03 43.03
N ARG A 317 -4.40 -1.28 42.70
CA ARG A 317 -5.19 -2.17 43.57
C ARG A 317 -4.53 -2.43 44.93
N LEU A 318 -3.21 -2.61 44.95
CA LEU A 318 -2.49 -2.84 46.21
C LEU A 318 -2.39 -1.56 47.05
N ARG A 319 -2.26 -0.38 46.44
CA ARG A 319 -2.26 0.91 47.18
C ARG A 319 -3.61 1.25 47.80
N THR A 320 -4.72 0.84 47.19
CA THR A 320 -6.06 1.03 47.75
C THR A 320 -6.34 0.09 48.93
N ASN A 321 -5.75 -1.11 48.94
CA ASN A 321 -5.94 -2.10 50.01
C ASN A 321 -5.09 -1.85 51.26
N VAL A 322 -4.10 -0.96 51.21
CA VAL A 322 -3.25 -0.59 52.37
C VAL A 322 -3.81 0.63 53.13
N LYS A 323 -4.89 1.23 52.63
CA LYS A 323 -5.56 2.41 53.23
C LYS A 323 -6.89 2.08 53.92
N GLY A 324 -7.24 0.81 54.05
CA GLY A 324 -8.36 0.32 54.87
C GLY A 324 -7.83 -0.66 55.89
#